data_AF-A0A6I6ST88-F1
#
_entry.id   AF-A0A6I6ST88-F1
#
_cell.length_a   1.000
_cell.length_b   1.000
_cell.length_c   1.000
_cell.angle_alpha   90.00
_cell.angle_beta   90.00
_cell.angle_gamma   90.00
#
_symmetry.space_group_name_H-M   'P 1'
#
loop_
_entity.id
_entity.type
_entity.pdbx_description
1 polymer ?
#
loop_
_entity_poly.entity_id
_entity_poly.type
_entity_poly.pdbx_seq_one_letter_code
_entity_poly.pdbx_strand_id
1 'polypeptide(L)' 'MPSVDSVRHRLDRQFELTQKNMDKIATNLEDASLDDIYAFNSALQQHATASWAVGQELQVKHNLAKAIINEIR' A
#
# COMPACT_ATOMS: atom_id res chain seq x y z
N MET A 1 20.20 -0.57 7.43
CA MET A 1 18.81 -0.07 7.33
C MET A 1 18.24 -0.61 6.01
N PRO A 2 17.06 -1.23 5.99
CA PRO A 2 16.41 -1.50 4.71
C PRO A 2 16.26 -0.16 3.99
N SER A 3 16.74 -0.06 2.75
CA SER A 3 16.63 1.20 2.00
C SER A 3 15.15 1.55 1.85
N VAL A 4 14.82 2.83 1.87
CA VAL A 4 13.45 3.31 1.63
C VAL A 4 12.90 2.68 0.34
N ASP A 5 13.74 2.48 -0.66
CA ASP A 5 13.38 1.81 -1.92
C ASP A 5 13.01 0.33 -1.75
N SER A 6 13.66 -0.40 -0.84
CA SER A 6 13.29 -1.79 -0.53
C SER A 6 11.94 -1.90 0.18
N VAL A 7 11.60 -0.91 1.02
CA VAL A 7 10.29 -0.81 1.68
C VAL A 7 9.23 -0.43 0.67
N ARG A 8 9.52 0.56 -0.19
CA ARG A 8 8.66 0.97 -1.30
C ARG A 8 8.35 -0.19 -2.24
N HIS A 9 9.36 -0.90 -2.71
CA HIS A 9 9.17 -2.04 -3.62
C HIS A 9 8.30 -3.13 -2.98
N ARG A 10 8.43 -3.37 -1.67
CA ARG A 10 7.56 -4.29 -0.94
C ARG A 10 6.13 -3.76 -0.84
N LEU A 11 5.94 -2.47 -0.57
CA LEU A 11 4.61 -1.84 -0.51
C LEU A 11 3.93 -1.86 -1.86
N ASP A 12 4.63 -1.48 -2.93
CA ASP A 12 4.12 -1.50 -4.31
C ASP A 12 3.69 -2.92 -4.71
N ARG A 13 4.51 -3.94 -4.39
CA ARG A 13 4.17 -5.34 -4.66
C ARG A 13 2.95 -5.82 -3.89
N GLN A 14 2.84 -5.46 -2.61
CA GLN A 14 1.68 -5.82 -1.79
C GLN A 14 0.42 -5.12 -2.29
N PHE A 15 0.53 -3.84 -2.64
CA PHE A 15 -0.56 -3.07 -3.23
C PHE A 15 -1.09 -3.73 -4.52
N GLU A 16 -0.19 -4.10 -5.43
CA GLU A 16 -0.55 -4.76 -6.69
C GLU A 16 -1.24 -6.12 -6.46
N LEU A 17 -0.71 -6.93 -5.53
CA LEU A 17 -1.30 -8.22 -5.16
C LEU A 17 -2.70 -8.04 -4.55
N THR A 18 -2.85 -7.09 -3.64
CA THR A 18 -4.13 -6.82 -2.99
C THR A 18 -5.15 -6.28 -3.99
N GLN A 19 -4.76 -5.38 -4.89
CA GLN A 19 -5.63 -4.86 -5.95
C GLN A 19 -6.12 -5.99 -6.88
N LYS A 20 -5.22 -6.88 -7.31
CA LYS A 20 -5.56 -8.06 -8.12
C LYS A 20 -6.50 -9.01 -7.39
N ASN A 21 -6.28 -9.25 -6.11
CA ASN A 21 -7.15 -10.11 -5.30
C ASN A 21 -8.54 -9.49 -5.13
N MET A 22 -8.61 -8.19 -4.88
CA MET A 22 -9.88 -7.46 -4.76
C MET A 22 -10.67 -7.49 -6.07
N ASP A 23 -10.00 -7.25 -7.20
CA ASP A 23 -10.61 -7.30 -8.54
C ASP A 23 -11.12 -8.70 -8.88
N LYS A 24 -10.33 -9.74 -8.55
CA LYS A 24 -10.73 -11.15 -8.70
C LYS A 24 -11.94 -11.51 -7.84
N ILE A 25 -12.01 -11.04 -6.59
CA ILE A 25 -13.18 -11.29 -5.73
C ILE A 25 -14.40 -10.57 -6.31
N ALA A 26 -14.26 -9.29 -6.66
CA ALA A 26 -15.35 -8.49 -7.21
C ALA A 26 -15.92 -9.02 -8.53
N THR A 27 -15.09 -9.60 -9.40
CA THR A 27 -15.52 -10.18 -10.68
C THR A 27 -16.13 -11.58 -10.56
N ASN A 28 -15.83 -12.34 -9.51
CA ASN A 28 -16.36 -13.69 -9.29
C ASN A 28 -17.47 -13.74 -8.24
N LEU A 29 -18.09 -12.59 -7.94
CA LEU A 29 -19.05 -12.39 -6.85
C LEU A 29 -20.49 -12.81 -7.25
N GLU A 30 -20.65 -13.83 -8.09
CA GLU A 30 -21.95 -14.50 -8.25
C GLU A 30 -22.18 -15.40 -7.04
N ASP A 31 -23.19 -15.08 -6.22
CA ASP A 31 -23.54 -15.78 -4.97
C ASP A 31 -22.45 -15.68 -3.87
N ALA A 32 -22.08 -14.44 -3.52
CA ALA A 32 -21.03 -14.13 -2.56
C ALA A 32 -21.20 -14.87 -1.22
N SER A 33 -20.25 -15.75 -0.92
CA SER A 33 -20.20 -16.44 0.37
C SER A 33 -19.69 -15.51 1.47
N LEU A 34 -19.96 -15.87 2.73
CA LEU A 34 -19.44 -15.13 3.87
C LEU A 34 -17.89 -15.09 3.88
N ASP A 35 -17.25 -16.16 3.38
CA ASP A 35 -15.80 -16.25 3.23
C ASP A 35 -15.27 -15.26 2.19
N ASP A 36 -15.98 -15.06 1.08
CA ASP A 36 -15.59 -14.06 0.06
C ASP A 36 -15.67 -12.64 0.62
N ILE A 37 -16.68 -12.36 1.45
CA ILE A 37 -16.81 -11.08 2.16
C ILE A 37 -15.67 -10.87 3.16
N TYR A 38 -15.26 -11.90 3.90
CA TYR A 38 -14.10 -11.83 4.79
C TYR A 38 -12.79 -11.63 4.03
N ALA A 39 -12.60 -12.37 2.93
CA ALA A 39 -11.43 -12.23 2.06
C ALA A 39 -11.35 -10.83 1.47
N PHE A 40 -12.47 -10.28 1.01
CA PHE A 40 -12.58 -8.91 0.51
C PHE A 40 -12.25 -7.87 1.59
N ASN A 41 -12.82 -8.01 2.78
CA ASN A 41 -12.52 -7.10 3.90
C ASN A 41 -11.05 -7.14 4.31
N SER A 42 -10.45 -8.33 4.37
CA SER A 42 -9.02 -8.48 4.68
C SER A 42 -8.15 -7.82 3.62
N ALA A 43 -8.48 -8.03 2.33
CA ALA A 43 -7.80 -7.37 1.22
C ALA A 43 -7.92 -5.84 1.33
N LEU A 44 -9.11 -5.30 1.59
CA LEU A 44 -9.31 -3.86 1.78
C LEU A 44 -8.46 -3.27 2.91
N GLN A 45 -8.36 -3.95 4.04
CA GLN A 45 -7.54 -3.50 5.17
C GLN A 45 -6.04 -3.49 4.83
N GLN A 46 -5.56 -4.51 4.10
CA GLN A 46 -4.18 -4.56 3.63
C GLN A 46 -3.90 -3.43 2.64
N HIS A 47 -4.83 -3.17 1.72
CA HIS A 47 -4.73 -2.06 0.77
C HIS A 47 -4.66 -0.71 1.47
N ALA A 48 -5.55 -0.44 2.43
CA ALA A 48 -5.57 0.80 3.20
C ALA A 48 -4.24 1.02 3.95
N THR A 49 -3.69 -0.04 4.55
CA THR A 49 -2.40 0.00 5.23
C THR A 49 -1.25 0.31 4.28
N ALA A 50 -1.24 -0.33 3.10
CA ALA A 50 -0.23 -0.09 2.07
C ALA A 50 -0.30 1.36 1.57
N SER A 51 -1.49 1.88 1.27
CA SER A 51 -1.69 3.27 0.85
C SER A 51 -1.25 4.27 1.92
N TRP A 52 -1.55 4.00 3.20
CA TRP A 52 -1.08 4.84 4.31
C TRP A 52 0.45 4.88 4.38
N ALA A 53 1.12 3.73 4.27
CA ALA A 53 2.57 3.64 4.32
C ALA A 53 3.25 4.37 3.15
N VAL A 54 2.69 4.28 1.94
CA VAL A 54 3.17 5.05 0.78
C VAL A 54 3.02 6.57 1.00
N GLY A 55 1.91 7.01 1.61
CA GLY A 55 1.73 8.41 1.99
C GLY A 55 2.78 8.90 2.99
N GLN A 56 3.11 8.08 3.99
CA GLN A 56 4.17 8.38 4.95
C GLN A 56 5.55 8.43 4.28
N GLU A 57 5.84 7.54 3.33
CA GLU A 57 7.09 7.58 2.56
C GLU A 57 7.26 8.91 1.82
N LEU A 58 6.21 9.39 1.14
CA LEU A 58 6.23 10.66 0.44
C LEU A 58 6.51 11.83 1.39
N GLN A 59 5.88 11.82 2.56
CA GLN A 59 6.09 12.84 3.59
C GLN A 59 7.53 12.83 4.11
N VAL A 60 8.10 11.65 4.37
CA VAL A 60 9.51 11.52 4.78
C VAL A 60 10.45 12.03 3.70
N LYS A 61 10.24 11.65 2.42
CA LYS A 61 11.05 12.14 1.29
C LYS A 61 10.97 13.66 1.16
N HIS A 62 9.78 14.24 1.29
CA HIS A 62 9.60 15.69 1.26
C HIS A 62 10.34 16.39 2.40
N ASN A 63 10.18 15.90 3.63
CA ASN A 63 10.84 16.46 4.81
C ASN A 63 12.37 16.36 4.71
N LEU A 64 12.89 15.23 4.22
CA LEU A 64 14.32 15.04 4.01
C LEU A 64 14.86 16.02 2.97
N ALA A 65 14.18 16.20 1.84
CA ALA A 65 14.57 17.17 0.82
C ALA A 65 14.60 18.60 1.38
N LYS A 66 13.60 18.97 2.19
CA LYS A 66 13.53 20.27 2.86
C LYS A 66 14.70 20.47 3.85
N ALA A 67 15.05 19.44 4.61
CA ALA A 67 16.17 19.48 5.55
C ALA A 67 17.51 19.69 4.81
N ILE A 68 17.75 18.96 3.71
CA ILE A 68 18.95 19.11 2.88
C ILE A 68 19.05 20.54 2.32
N ILE A 69 17.95 21.09 1.78
CA ILE A 69 17.92 22.47 1.25
C ILE A 69 18.25 23.48 2.36
N ASN A 70 17.73 23.26 3.57
CA ASN A 70 18.00 24.14 4.70
C ASN A 70 19.45 24.03 5.21
N GLU A 71 20.10 22.87 5.13
CA GLU A 71 21.51 22.69 5.53
C GLU A 71 22.51 23.24 4.50
N ILE A 72 22.16 23.28 3.21
CA ILE A 72 23.02 23.84 2.16
C ILE A 72 23.00 25.38 2.16
N ARG A 73 22.01 26.00 2.80
CA ARG A 73 21.80 27.45 2.83
C ARG A 73 22.41 28.10 4.07
#